data_AF-A0A0C5WQ03-F1
#
_entry.id   AF-A0A0C5WQ03-F1
#
_cell.length_a   1.000
_cell.length_b   1.000
_cell.length_c   1.000
_cell.angle_alpha   90.00
_cell.angle_beta   90.00
_cell.angle_gamma   90.00
#
_symmetry.space_group_name_H-M   'P 1'
#
loop_
_entity.id
_entity.type
_entity.pdbx_description
1 polymer ?
#
loop_
_entity_poly.entity_id
_entity_poly.type
_entity_poly.pdbx_seq_one_letter_code
_entity_poly.pdbx_strand_id
1 'polypeptide(L)'
;MYKQVVLKTFEKGKKEIPGKTTKTQISEHISTVLFNDFKIQISGRTLRNLFDDANSAEGKNDISINSEYVQEMCKYLGYEDYNQFIKETTFKSNNKFISYLRRHWIILLICFVTITSTIGIVSFNKQRWMIWDNGSYKEVDFNEKDYLSNKLKLFNKDSIDNFNKTIPNCETVFFNEDGTEKLWYGKNKNGDLEFFTALGKHPETGKTLKPITVYMIRKYICNNYF
;
A
#
# COMPACT_ATOMS: atom_id res chain seq x y z
N MET A 1 33.59 -6.07 3.11
CA MET A 1 33.75 -4.80 2.36
C MET A 1 35.21 -4.62 1.95
N TYR A 2 35.80 -5.64 1.33
CA TYR A 2 37.18 -5.61 0.86
C TYR A 2 37.36 -4.64 -0.30
N LYS A 3 36.35 -4.52 -1.17
CA LYS A 3 36.27 -3.48 -2.20
C LYS A 3 36.55 -2.08 -1.64
N GLN A 4 35.94 -1.73 -0.51
CA GLN A 4 36.11 -0.40 0.07
C GLN A 4 37.50 -0.17 0.65
N VAL A 5 38.15 -1.21 1.18
CA VAL A 5 39.55 -1.14 1.62
C VAL A 5 40.43 -0.78 0.43
N VAL A 6 40.30 -1.53 -0.68
CA VAL A 6 41.10 -1.30 -1.89
C VAL A 6 40.86 0.10 -2.47
N LEU A 7 39.60 0.53 -2.61
CA LEU A 7 39.29 1.86 -3.13
C LEU A 7 39.89 2.98 -2.28
N LYS A 8 39.74 2.92 -0.95
CA LYS A 8 40.31 3.92 -0.04
C LYS A 8 41.83 3.91 -0.05
N THR A 9 42.44 2.73 -0.17
CA THR A 9 43.90 2.59 -0.30
C THR A 9 44.42 3.32 -1.53
N PHE A 10 43.73 3.18 -2.67
CA PHE A 10 44.05 3.94 -3.90
C PHE A 10 43.78 5.43 -3.78
N GLU A 11 42.72 5.84 -3.08
CA GLU A 11 42.46 7.26 -2.79
C GLU A 11 43.55 7.88 -1.92
N LYS A 12 44.04 7.15 -0.90
CA LYS A 12 45.14 7.59 -0.05
C LYS A 12 46.44 7.70 -0.87
N GLY A 13 46.80 6.65 -1.61
CA GLY A 13 48.01 6.67 -2.45
C GLY A 13 47.99 7.77 -3.50
N LYS A 14 46.83 8.07 -4.10
CA LYS A 14 46.66 9.21 -5.03
C LYS A 14 46.96 10.56 -4.38
N LYS A 15 46.65 10.74 -3.09
CA LYS A 15 46.89 12.00 -2.35
C LYS A 15 48.35 12.18 -1.94
N GLU A 16 49.09 11.08 -1.79
CA GLU A 16 50.49 11.10 -1.39
C GLU A 16 51.45 11.45 -2.54
N ILE A 17 51.03 11.21 -3.78
CA ILE A 17 51.82 11.54 -4.97
C ILE A 17 51.39 12.92 -5.49
N PRO A 18 52.32 13.88 -5.67
CA PRO A 18 51.99 15.19 -6.21
C PRO A 18 51.68 15.12 -7.72
N GLY A 19 50.68 15.89 -8.16
CA GLY A 19 50.35 16.07 -9.59
C GLY A 19 49.37 15.03 -10.15
N LYS A 20 49.29 14.97 -11.49
CA LYS A 20 48.38 14.05 -12.19
C LYS A 20 48.99 12.65 -12.22
N THR A 21 48.32 11.70 -11.57
CA THR A 21 48.82 10.33 -11.44
C THR A 21 47.96 9.32 -12.19
N THR A 22 48.62 8.36 -12.83
CA THR A 22 47.98 7.20 -13.45
C THR A 22 47.72 6.11 -12.42
N LYS A 23 46.76 5.22 -12.72
CA LYS A 23 46.48 4.02 -11.92
C LYS A 23 47.75 3.19 -11.68
N THR A 24 48.60 3.06 -12.69
CA THR A 24 49.88 2.34 -12.60
C THR A 24 50.82 3.00 -11.60
N GLN A 25 51.02 4.32 -11.68
CA GLN A 25 51.88 5.05 -10.74
C GLN A 25 51.39 4.92 -9.29
N ILE A 26 50.09 5.04 -9.06
CA ILE A 26 49.49 4.87 -7.72
C ILE A 26 49.74 3.44 -7.20
N SER A 27 49.62 2.44 -8.06
CA SER A 27 49.81 1.04 -7.68
C SER A 27 51.26 0.72 -7.34
N GLU A 28 52.22 1.23 -8.11
CA GLU A 28 53.64 1.06 -7.80
C GLU A 28 54.02 1.76 -6.50
N HIS A 29 53.51 2.98 -6.27
CA HIS A 29 53.71 3.71 -5.01
C HIS A 29 53.20 2.91 -3.81
N ILE A 30 51.95 2.43 -3.86
CA ILE A 30 51.36 1.63 -2.78
C ILE A 30 52.16 0.33 -2.58
N SER A 31 52.57 -0.34 -3.67
CA SER A 31 53.43 -1.54 -3.61
C SER A 31 54.73 -1.25 -2.86
N THR A 32 55.41 -0.15 -3.17
CA THR A 32 56.64 0.26 -2.50
C THR A 32 56.42 0.55 -1.01
N VAL A 33 55.36 1.28 -0.66
CA VAL A 33 55.03 1.60 0.74
C VAL A 33 54.71 0.33 1.54
N LEU A 34 53.87 -0.55 0.99
CA LEU A 34 53.50 -1.81 1.64
C LEU A 34 54.72 -2.72 1.86
N PHE A 35 55.65 -2.75 0.91
CA PHE A 35 56.89 -3.50 1.06
C PHE A 35 57.83 -2.89 2.10
N ASN A 36 58.02 -1.57 2.09
CA ASN A 36 58.98 -0.90 2.96
C ASN A 36 58.51 -0.84 4.41
N ASP A 37 57.26 -0.45 4.63
CA ASP A 37 56.73 -0.09 5.96
C ASP A 37 56.04 -1.28 6.63
N PHE A 38 55.38 -2.14 5.84
CA PHE A 38 54.57 -3.26 6.33
C PHE A 38 55.16 -4.63 5.98
N LYS A 39 56.33 -4.66 5.31
CA LYS A 39 57.08 -5.87 4.93
C LYS A 39 56.28 -6.88 4.11
N ILE A 40 55.24 -6.43 3.40
CA ILE A 40 54.41 -7.28 2.55
C ILE A 40 54.66 -7.00 1.08
N GLN A 41 54.91 -8.06 0.30
CA GLN A 41 55.20 -7.95 -1.12
C GLN A 41 53.92 -8.13 -1.95
N ILE A 42 53.38 -7.03 -2.46
CA ILE A 42 52.23 -7.04 -3.38
C ILE A 42 52.62 -6.33 -4.66
N SER A 43 52.59 -7.02 -5.80
CA SER A 43 52.98 -6.39 -7.07
C SER A 43 52.01 -5.27 -7.48
N GLY A 44 52.53 -4.23 -8.13
CA GLY A 44 51.71 -3.17 -8.70
C GLY A 44 50.71 -3.68 -9.76
N ARG A 45 50.96 -4.83 -10.39
CA ARG A 45 49.97 -5.52 -11.25
C ARG A 45 48.80 -6.06 -10.44
N THR A 46 49.07 -6.74 -9.33
CA THR A 46 48.03 -7.28 -8.43
C THR A 46 47.17 -6.16 -7.88
N LEU A 47 47.77 -5.06 -7.42
CA LEU A 47 47.04 -3.89 -6.91
C LEU A 47 46.11 -3.28 -7.96
N ARG A 48 46.57 -3.16 -9.21
CA ARG A 48 45.73 -2.68 -10.33
C ARG A 48 44.54 -3.59 -10.57
N ASN A 49 44.76 -4.89 -10.63
CA ASN A 49 43.68 -5.86 -10.84
C ASN A 49 42.65 -5.75 -9.72
N LEU A 50 43.10 -5.73 -8.45
CA LEU A 50 42.21 -5.56 -7.31
C LEU A 50 41.41 -4.25 -7.38
N PHE A 51 42.02 -3.16 -7.85
CA PHE A 51 41.33 -1.89 -8.03
C PHE A 51 40.31 -1.93 -9.17
N ASP A 52 40.62 -2.60 -10.28
CA ASP A 52 39.69 -2.77 -11.39
C ASP A 52 38.51 -3.67 -10.99
N ASP A 53 38.76 -4.75 -10.27
CA ASP A 53 37.75 -5.64 -9.70
C ASP A 53 36.87 -4.88 -8.70
N ALA A 54 37.49 -4.05 -7.85
CA ALA A 54 36.79 -3.20 -6.90
C ALA A 54 35.86 -2.21 -7.61
N ASN A 55 36.28 -1.61 -8.72
CA ASN A 55 35.42 -0.70 -9.48
C ASN A 55 34.30 -1.43 -10.24
N SER A 56 34.58 -2.63 -10.77
CA SER A 56 33.65 -3.42 -11.59
C SER A 56 32.61 -4.20 -10.77
N ALA A 57 32.84 -4.41 -9.47
CA ALA A 57 31.89 -5.14 -8.63
C ALA A 57 30.61 -4.31 -8.35
N GLU A 58 29.49 -4.73 -8.92
CA GLU A 58 28.15 -4.14 -8.69
C GLU A 58 27.35 -4.92 -7.63
N GLY A 59 26.55 -4.20 -6.83
CA GLY A 59 25.62 -4.78 -5.85
C GLY A 59 26.26 -5.27 -4.54
N LYS A 60 25.84 -6.46 -4.07
CA LYS A 60 26.29 -7.09 -2.79
C LYS A 60 27.57 -7.94 -2.94
N ASN A 61 28.08 -8.12 -4.15
CA ASN A 61 29.27 -8.93 -4.40
C ASN A 61 30.52 -8.15 -3.99
N ASP A 62 31.29 -8.72 -3.07
CA ASP A 62 32.58 -8.19 -2.66
C ASP A 62 33.70 -8.85 -3.49
N ILE A 63 34.86 -8.20 -3.55
CA ILE A 63 36.01 -8.77 -4.26
C ILE A 63 36.66 -9.87 -3.42
N SER A 64 37.24 -10.86 -4.09
CA SER A 64 38.10 -11.86 -3.44
C SER A 64 39.53 -11.30 -3.35
N ILE A 65 40.09 -11.30 -2.15
CA ILE A 65 41.44 -10.78 -1.87
C ILE A 65 42.05 -11.58 -0.72
N ASN A 66 43.37 -11.75 -0.74
CA ASN A 66 44.10 -12.34 0.37
C ASN A 66 43.85 -11.51 1.65
N SER A 67 43.44 -12.17 2.74
CA SER A 67 43.18 -11.54 4.02
C SER A 67 44.39 -10.79 4.57
N GLU A 68 45.60 -11.28 4.35
CA GLU A 68 46.85 -10.63 4.76
C GLU A 68 47.02 -9.27 4.06
N TYR A 69 46.73 -9.20 2.75
CA TYR A 69 46.76 -7.95 1.99
C TYR A 69 45.74 -6.95 2.53
N VAL A 70 44.54 -7.41 2.91
CA VAL A 70 43.51 -6.56 3.50
C VAL A 70 43.98 -5.97 4.84
N GLN A 71 44.58 -6.79 5.70
CA GLN A 71 45.07 -6.32 7.00
C GLN A 71 46.11 -5.22 6.84
N GLU A 72 47.12 -5.44 6.00
CA GLU A 72 48.19 -4.45 5.81
C GLU A 72 47.72 -3.20 5.07
N MET A 73 46.75 -3.33 4.15
CA MET A 73 46.09 -2.15 3.57
C MET A 73 45.30 -1.35 4.61
N CYS A 74 44.65 -2.02 5.58
CA CYS A 74 43.98 -1.32 6.68
C CYS A 74 44.97 -0.56 7.55
N LYS A 75 46.14 -1.16 7.86
CA LYS A 75 47.23 -0.48 8.56
C LYS A 75 47.80 0.68 7.78
N TYR A 76 48.02 0.52 6.48
CA TYR A 76 48.37 1.63 5.60
C TYR A 76 47.32 2.74 5.64
N LEU A 77 46.03 2.43 5.75
CA LEU A 77 44.96 3.42 5.91
C LEU A 77 44.91 4.07 7.31
N GLY A 78 45.72 3.62 8.26
CA GLY A 78 45.79 4.13 9.64
C GLY A 78 44.87 3.41 10.64
N TYR A 79 44.39 2.22 10.29
CA TYR A 79 43.59 1.35 11.18
C TYR A 79 44.45 0.22 11.75
N GLU A 80 44.21 -0.22 12.98
CA GLU A 80 44.93 -1.34 13.60
C GLU A 80 44.70 -2.65 12.84
N ASP A 81 43.44 -2.90 12.44
CA ASP A 81 43.04 -4.09 11.71
C ASP A 81 41.80 -3.85 10.82
N TYR A 82 41.41 -4.88 10.08
CA TYR A 82 40.19 -4.85 9.27
C TYR A 82 38.90 -4.69 10.10
N ASN A 83 38.86 -5.18 11.35
CA ASN A 83 37.66 -5.06 12.19
C ASN A 83 37.42 -3.61 12.59
N GLN A 84 38.47 -2.87 12.95
CA GLN A 84 38.41 -1.44 13.23
C GLN A 84 37.95 -0.66 12.00
N PHE A 85 38.48 -0.98 10.82
CA PHE A 85 38.03 -0.38 9.56
C PHE A 85 36.52 -0.56 9.37
N ILE A 86 36.00 -1.77 9.53
CA ILE A 86 34.56 -2.05 9.38
C ILE A 86 33.74 -1.30 10.43
N LYS A 87 34.16 -1.34 11.70
CA LYS A 87 33.49 -0.62 12.79
C LYS A 87 33.38 0.87 12.47
N GLU A 88 34.49 1.54 12.16
CA GLU A 88 34.44 2.98 11.87
C GLU A 88 33.67 3.33 10.60
N THR A 89 33.78 2.49 9.56
CA THR A 89 33.11 2.76 8.28
C THR A 89 31.59 2.58 8.40
N THR A 90 31.13 1.60 9.19
CA THR A 90 29.71 1.40 9.49
C THR A 90 29.14 2.49 10.39
N PHE A 91 29.86 2.89 11.46
CA PHE A 91 29.45 3.99 12.34
C PHE A 91 29.35 5.34 11.61
N LYS A 92 30.33 5.68 10.74
CA LYS A 92 30.28 6.91 9.94
C LYS A 92 29.10 6.94 8.96
N SER A 93 28.75 5.80 8.37
CA SER A 93 27.58 5.67 7.49
C SER A 93 26.27 5.89 8.24
N ASN A 94 26.10 5.24 9.39
CA ASN A 94 24.90 5.39 10.23
C ASN A 94 24.73 6.82 10.75
N ASN A 95 25.80 7.47 11.21
CA ASN A 95 25.72 8.86 11.69
C ASN A 95 25.33 9.84 10.58
N LYS A 96 25.79 9.64 9.33
CA LYS A 96 25.36 10.44 8.18
C LYS A 96 23.87 10.26 7.88
N PHE A 97 23.36 9.04 7.94
CA PHE A 97 21.94 8.77 7.73
C PHE A 97 21.06 9.36 8.85
N ILE A 98 21.46 9.19 10.11
CA ILE A 98 20.74 9.72 11.27
C ILE A 98 20.73 11.26 11.25
N SER A 99 21.86 11.90 10.93
CA SER A 99 21.92 13.36 10.81
C SER A 99 21.10 13.89 9.65
N TYR A 100 21.01 13.16 8.54
CA TYR A 100 20.13 13.50 7.41
C TYR A 100 18.64 13.39 7.80
N LEU A 101 18.24 12.28 8.44
CA LEU A 101 16.88 12.11 8.98
C LEU A 101 16.53 13.22 9.97
N ARG A 102 17.45 13.55 10.90
CA ARG A 102 17.25 14.64 11.87
C ARG A 102 17.17 16.01 11.21
N ARG A 103 17.80 16.24 10.06
CA ARG A 103 17.71 17.51 9.32
C ARG A 103 16.39 17.64 8.54
N HIS A 104 15.84 16.53 8.06
CA HIS A 104 14.66 16.50 7.19
C HIS A 104 13.40 15.90 7.83
N TRP A 105 13.40 15.67 9.15
CA TRP A 105 12.28 15.02 9.86
C TRP A 105 10.93 15.73 9.68
N ILE A 106 10.92 17.07 9.56
CA ILE A 106 9.70 17.85 9.30
C ILE A 106 9.12 17.53 7.91
N ILE A 107 9.97 17.38 6.89
CA ILE A 107 9.53 17.03 5.52
C ILE A 107 8.96 15.61 5.51
N LEU A 108 9.60 14.68 6.22
CA LEU A 108 9.11 13.30 6.35
C LEU A 108 7.75 13.25 7.05
N LEU A 109 7.54 14.07 8.09
CA LEU A 109 6.24 14.20 8.74
C LEU A 109 5.16 14.73 7.80
N ILE A 110 5.46 15.75 7.00
CA ILE A 110 4.52 16.30 6.02
C ILE A 110 4.14 15.24 4.98
N CYS A 111 5.13 14.52 4.42
CA CYS A 111 4.88 13.42 3.49
C CYS A 111 4.03 12.31 4.11
N PHE A 112 4.28 11.96 5.37
CA PHE A 112 3.49 10.95 6.06
C PHE A 112 2.03 11.40 6.22
N VAL A 113 1.80 12.64 6.67
CA VAL A 113 0.45 13.20 6.83
C VAL A 113 -0.29 13.23 5.49
N THR A 114 0.35 13.68 4.40
CA THR A 114 -0.31 13.70 3.08
C THR A 114 -0.67 12.31 2.58
N ILE A 115 0.20 11.31 2.79
CA ILE A 115 -0.09 9.91 2.44
C ILE A 115 -1.27 9.37 3.25
N THR A 116 -1.31 9.60 4.57
CA THR A 116 -2.43 9.13 5.39
C THR A 116 -3.75 9.82 5.02
N SER A 117 -3.71 11.10 4.68
CA SER A 117 -4.87 11.88 4.26
C SER A 117 -5.44 11.37 2.93
N THR A 118 -4.59 11.12 1.93
CA THR A 118 -5.05 10.57 0.64
C THR A 118 -5.64 9.18 0.79
N ILE A 119 -5.03 8.31 1.59
CA ILE A 119 -5.58 6.98 1.91
C ILE A 119 -6.95 7.10 2.59
N GLY A 120 -7.10 8.02 3.54
CA GLY A 120 -8.37 8.30 4.19
C GLY A 120 -9.45 8.69 3.18
N ILE A 121 -9.18 9.67 2.32
CA ILE A 121 -10.13 10.16 1.30
C ILE A 121 -10.61 9.04 0.39
N VAL A 122 -9.71 8.16 -0.09
CA VAL A 122 -10.07 7.04 -0.97
C VAL A 122 -10.95 6.01 -0.25
N SER A 123 -10.70 5.78 1.04
CA SER A 123 -11.48 4.82 1.83
C SER A 123 -12.90 5.31 2.14
N PHE A 124 -13.06 6.62 2.43
CA PHE A 124 -14.36 7.21 2.72
C PHE A 124 -15.26 7.36 1.48
N ASN A 125 -14.68 7.53 0.29
CA ASN A 125 -15.43 7.74 -0.95
C ASN A 125 -15.85 6.45 -1.66
N LYS A 126 -15.89 5.31 -0.96
CA LYS A 126 -16.39 4.07 -1.55
C LYS A 126 -17.90 4.17 -1.75
N GLN A 127 -18.33 4.17 -3.02
CA GLN A 127 -19.74 4.05 -3.38
C GLN A 127 -20.32 2.76 -2.82
N ARG A 128 -21.38 2.89 -2.01
CA ARG A 128 -22.09 1.76 -1.40
C ARG A 128 -23.27 1.35 -2.26
N TRP A 129 -23.59 0.05 -2.23
CA TRP A 129 -24.61 -0.56 -3.08
C TRP A 129 -25.57 -1.41 -2.26
N MET A 130 -26.77 -1.62 -2.80
CA MET A 130 -27.76 -2.51 -2.26
C MET A 130 -28.44 -3.30 -3.37
N ILE A 131 -28.92 -4.50 -3.03
CA ILE A 131 -29.66 -5.36 -3.94
C ILE A 131 -30.96 -5.79 -3.29
N TRP A 132 -32.02 -5.94 -4.10
CA TRP A 132 -33.25 -6.55 -3.64
C TRP A 132 -33.07 -8.07 -3.56
N ASP A 133 -33.16 -8.62 -2.36
CA ASP A 133 -33.00 -10.04 -2.10
C ASP A 133 -34.16 -10.57 -1.26
N ASN A 134 -34.96 -11.44 -1.88
CA ASN A 134 -36.03 -12.22 -1.25
C ASN A 134 -36.92 -11.45 -0.26
N GLY A 135 -37.35 -10.24 -0.63
CA GLY A 135 -38.31 -9.45 0.16
C GLY A 135 -37.75 -8.26 0.92
N SER A 136 -36.44 -8.00 0.88
CA SER A 136 -35.85 -6.79 1.49
C SER A 136 -34.63 -6.31 0.70
N TYR A 137 -34.23 -5.06 0.92
CA TYR A 137 -32.94 -4.57 0.41
C TYR A 137 -31.81 -4.97 1.37
N LYS A 138 -30.68 -5.43 0.81
CA LYS A 138 -29.45 -5.73 1.57
C LYS A 138 -28.28 -4.98 0.99
N GLU A 139 -27.42 -4.47 1.86
CA GLU A 139 -26.14 -3.90 1.46
C GLU A 139 -25.22 -4.99 0.91
N VAL A 140 -24.58 -4.70 -0.22
CA VAL A 140 -23.66 -5.60 -0.89
C VAL A 140 -22.49 -4.81 -1.48
N ASP A 141 -21.37 -5.49 -1.67
CA ASP A 141 -20.25 -4.94 -2.44
C ASP A 141 -20.61 -4.81 -3.92
N PHE A 142 -19.84 -3.98 -4.63
CA PHE A 142 -20.01 -3.82 -6.07
C PHE A 142 -19.76 -5.14 -6.80
N ASN A 143 -20.74 -5.56 -7.61
CA ASN A 143 -20.62 -6.70 -8.51
C ASN A 143 -20.99 -6.28 -9.92
N GLU A 144 -20.07 -6.46 -10.88
CA GLU A 144 -20.26 -6.04 -12.27
C GLU A 144 -21.46 -6.71 -12.93
N LYS A 145 -21.68 -8.00 -12.71
CA LYS A 145 -22.79 -8.77 -13.30
C LYS A 145 -24.14 -8.26 -12.78
N ASP A 146 -24.24 -7.97 -11.48
CA ASP A 146 -25.47 -7.43 -10.88
C ASP A 146 -25.72 -5.96 -11.28
N TYR A 147 -24.64 -5.20 -11.51
CA TYR A 147 -24.72 -3.84 -12.06
C TYR A 147 -25.24 -3.84 -13.50
N LEU A 148 -24.64 -4.65 -14.38
CA LEU A 148 -25.04 -4.75 -15.79
C LEU A 148 -26.47 -5.29 -15.96
N SER A 149 -26.95 -6.12 -15.02
CA SER A 149 -28.34 -6.60 -15.01
C SER A 149 -29.32 -5.63 -14.31
N ASN A 150 -28.86 -4.43 -13.93
CA ASN A 150 -29.66 -3.38 -13.28
C ASN A 150 -30.34 -3.84 -11.98
N LYS A 151 -29.76 -4.84 -11.30
CA LYS A 151 -30.20 -5.32 -9.98
C LYS A 151 -29.59 -4.50 -8.86
N LEU A 152 -28.36 -4.01 -9.09
CA LEU A 152 -27.62 -3.21 -8.14
C LEU A 152 -28.17 -1.78 -8.10
N LYS A 153 -28.49 -1.29 -6.90
CA LYS A 153 -28.96 0.08 -6.65
C LYS A 153 -28.00 0.81 -5.72
N LEU A 154 -27.98 2.13 -5.82
CA LEU A 154 -27.24 2.96 -4.86
C LEU A 154 -27.78 2.71 -3.45
N PHE A 155 -26.86 2.58 -2.49
CA PHE A 155 -27.23 2.39 -1.10
C PHE A 155 -28.18 3.48 -0.62
N ASN A 156 -29.30 3.05 -0.04
CA ASN A 156 -30.25 3.91 0.62
C ASN A 156 -30.66 3.24 1.94
N LYS A 157 -30.30 3.86 3.06
CA LYS A 157 -30.55 3.30 4.39
C LYS A 157 -32.05 3.12 4.67
N ASP A 158 -32.87 4.10 4.31
CA ASP A 158 -34.32 4.04 4.51
C ASP A 158 -34.98 2.88 3.72
N SER A 159 -34.51 2.61 2.49
CA SER A 159 -34.97 1.46 1.72
C SER A 159 -34.58 0.11 2.35
N ILE A 160 -33.41 0.01 2.98
CA ILE A 160 -32.99 -1.21 3.69
C ILE A 160 -33.81 -1.40 4.97
N ASP A 161 -33.98 -0.33 5.74
CA ASP A 161 -34.62 -0.41 7.05
C ASP A 161 -36.15 -0.58 6.93
N ASN A 162 -36.78 0.10 5.98
CA ASN A 162 -38.24 0.26 5.94
C ASN A 162 -38.94 -0.37 4.73
N PHE A 163 -38.24 -0.66 3.63
CA PHE A 163 -38.86 -1.19 2.40
C PHE A 163 -38.77 -2.72 2.34
N ASN A 164 -39.78 -3.39 2.89
CA ASN A 164 -39.87 -4.84 2.98
C ASN A 164 -41.15 -5.35 2.31
N LYS A 165 -41.07 -6.52 1.67
CA LYS A 165 -42.23 -7.28 1.20
C LYS A 165 -42.87 -7.96 2.40
N THR A 166 -44.19 -7.90 2.49
CA THR A 166 -44.95 -8.48 3.60
C THR A 166 -46.20 -9.19 3.10
N ILE A 167 -46.78 -10.04 3.95
CA ILE A 167 -48.05 -10.72 3.72
C ILE A 167 -49.03 -10.20 4.78
N PRO A 168 -49.87 -9.21 4.45
CA PRO A 168 -50.82 -8.65 5.40
C PRO A 168 -51.95 -9.63 5.72
N ASN A 169 -52.55 -9.48 6.90
CA ASN A 169 -53.71 -10.24 7.38
C ASN A 169 -54.76 -9.29 7.99
N CYS A 170 -55.87 -9.82 8.50
CA CYS A 170 -56.93 -9.01 9.12
C CYS A 170 -56.48 -8.22 10.37
N GLU A 171 -55.36 -8.59 11.01
CA GLU A 171 -54.81 -7.92 12.20
C GLU A 171 -53.79 -6.82 11.84
N THR A 172 -53.44 -6.69 10.55
CA THR A 172 -52.45 -5.71 10.09
C THR A 172 -53.00 -4.30 10.22
N VAL A 173 -52.18 -3.38 10.76
CA VAL A 173 -52.51 -1.96 10.84
C VAL A 173 -52.20 -1.30 9.49
N PHE A 174 -53.24 -0.98 8.72
CA PHE A 174 -53.10 -0.45 7.34
C PHE A 174 -52.91 1.06 7.26
N PHE A 175 -53.36 1.80 8.28
CA PHE A 175 -53.34 3.26 8.32
C PHE A 175 -52.83 3.73 9.69
N ASN A 176 -52.12 4.86 9.72
CA ASN A 176 -51.78 5.56 10.95
C ASN A 176 -53.02 6.31 11.51
N GLU A 177 -52.91 6.83 12.73
CA GLU A 177 -53.99 7.61 13.39
C GLU A 177 -54.38 8.87 12.59
N ASP A 178 -53.45 9.43 11.82
CA ASP A 178 -53.66 10.59 10.94
C ASP A 178 -54.26 10.22 9.56
N GLY A 179 -54.53 8.93 9.32
CA GLY A 179 -55.06 8.41 8.06
C GLY A 179 -54.02 8.15 6.98
N THR A 180 -52.73 8.39 7.22
CA THR A 180 -51.67 8.06 6.25
C THR A 180 -51.48 6.54 6.13
N GLU A 181 -51.16 6.07 4.93
CA GLU A 181 -51.03 4.64 4.66
C GLU A 181 -49.75 4.05 5.26
N LYS A 182 -49.84 2.81 5.74
CA LYS A 182 -48.69 2.01 6.24
C LYS A 182 -48.36 0.82 5.32
N LEU A 183 -49.12 0.67 4.25
CA LEU A 183 -48.97 -0.44 3.32
C LEU A 183 -49.16 0.05 1.89
N TRP A 184 -48.34 -0.48 0.99
CA TRP A 184 -48.39 -0.22 -0.44
C TRP A 184 -48.46 -1.55 -1.19
N TYR A 185 -49.01 -1.53 -2.39
CA TYR A 185 -49.15 -2.73 -3.20
C TYR A 185 -48.72 -2.51 -4.65
N GLY A 186 -48.30 -3.60 -5.29
CA GLY A 186 -47.94 -3.63 -6.70
C GLY A 186 -48.17 -5.02 -7.29
N LYS A 187 -48.14 -5.11 -8.62
CA LYS A 187 -48.18 -6.41 -9.29
C LYS A 187 -46.78 -6.78 -9.78
N ASN A 188 -46.39 -8.03 -9.56
CA ASN A 188 -45.15 -8.59 -10.10
C ASN A 188 -45.28 -8.83 -11.61
N LYS A 189 -44.25 -9.41 -12.23
CA LYS A 189 -44.27 -9.71 -13.69
C LYS A 189 -45.33 -10.74 -14.09
N ASN A 190 -45.70 -11.64 -13.19
CA ASN A 190 -46.73 -12.67 -13.41
C ASN A 190 -48.16 -12.13 -13.21
N GLY A 191 -48.29 -10.92 -12.65
CA GLY A 191 -49.57 -10.29 -12.35
C GLY A 191 -50.09 -10.54 -10.93
N ASP A 192 -49.33 -11.27 -10.11
CA ASP A 192 -49.66 -11.52 -8.70
C ASP A 192 -49.52 -10.24 -7.88
N LEU A 193 -50.40 -10.09 -6.90
CA LEU A 193 -50.42 -8.95 -6.01
C LEU A 193 -49.39 -9.13 -4.89
N GLU A 194 -48.52 -8.14 -4.72
CA GLU A 194 -47.50 -8.09 -3.68
C GLU A 194 -47.67 -6.83 -2.83
N PHE A 195 -47.35 -6.94 -1.54
CA PHE A 195 -47.50 -5.86 -0.56
C PHE A 195 -46.15 -5.49 0.06
N PHE A 196 -46.00 -4.21 0.37
CA PHE A 196 -44.76 -3.60 0.82
C PHE A 196 -45.01 -2.62 1.96
N THR A 197 -44.07 -2.55 2.90
CA THR A 197 -44.15 -1.72 4.12
C THR A 197 -43.81 -0.25 3.92
N ALA A 198 -43.34 0.15 2.74
CA ALA A 198 -43.00 1.54 2.43
C ALA A 198 -43.36 1.91 0.98
N LEU A 199 -43.54 3.21 0.74
CA LEU A 199 -43.72 3.76 -0.60
C LEU A 199 -42.45 3.55 -1.43
N GLY A 200 -42.61 3.29 -2.73
CA GLY A 200 -41.48 3.20 -3.64
C GLY A 200 -41.85 2.62 -5.00
N LYS A 201 -40.86 2.07 -5.69
CA LYS A 201 -41.03 1.34 -6.95
C LYS A 201 -40.89 -0.15 -6.69
N HIS A 202 -41.75 -0.94 -7.32
CA HIS A 202 -41.68 -2.39 -7.27
C HIS A 202 -40.28 -2.87 -7.71
N PRO A 203 -39.57 -3.69 -6.90
CA PRO A 203 -38.18 -4.06 -7.17
C PRO A 203 -37.97 -4.76 -8.52
N GLU A 204 -38.92 -5.61 -8.94
CA GLU A 204 -38.83 -6.36 -10.20
C GLU A 204 -39.35 -5.63 -11.45
N THR A 205 -40.41 -4.82 -11.32
CA THR A 205 -41.11 -4.21 -12.46
C THR A 205 -40.79 -2.73 -12.63
N GLY A 206 -40.21 -2.08 -11.61
CA GLY A 206 -39.90 -0.65 -11.61
C GLY A 206 -41.11 0.28 -11.56
N LYS A 207 -42.34 -0.26 -11.52
CA LYS A 207 -43.58 0.52 -11.44
C LYS A 207 -43.77 1.09 -10.04
N THR A 208 -44.29 2.31 -9.94
CA THR A 208 -44.63 2.93 -8.65
C THR A 208 -45.69 2.09 -7.93
N LEU A 209 -45.45 1.82 -6.64
CA LEU A 209 -46.42 1.15 -5.79
C LEU A 209 -47.59 2.08 -5.48
N LYS A 210 -48.77 1.49 -5.31
CA LYS A 210 -49.99 2.23 -4.97
C LYS A 210 -50.24 2.15 -3.46
N PRO A 211 -50.68 3.24 -2.81
CA PRO A 211 -51.10 3.20 -1.41
C PRO A 211 -52.26 2.23 -1.25
N ILE A 212 -52.32 1.55 -0.10
CA ILE A 212 -53.43 0.64 0.22
C ILE A 212 -54.74 1.42 0.32
N THR A 213 -55.84 0.79 -0.09
CA THR A 213 -57.19 1.36 0.04
C THR A 213 -58.13 0.37 0.71
N VAL A 214 -59.20 0.87 1.33
CA VAL A 214 -60.24 0.04 1.96
C VAL A 214 -60.78 -1.01 0.98
N TYR A 215 -60.99 -0.64 -0.29
CA TYR A 215 -61.41 -1.58 -1.33
C TYR A 215 -60.41 -2.73 -1.53
N MET A 216 -59.11 -2.41 -1.60
CA MET A 216 -58.07 -3.42 -1.79
C MET A 216 -57.95 -4.35 -0.58
N ILE A 217 -58.09 -3.81 0.63
CA ILE A 217 -58.11 -4.61 1.87
C ILE A 217 -59.28 -5.58 1.85
N ARG A 218 -60.51 -5.09 1.60
CA ARG A 218 -61.71 -5.92 1.54
C ARG A 218 -61.67 -6.98 0.45
N LYS A 219 -61.01 -6.69 -0.68
CA LYS A 219 -61.00 -7.62 -1.82
C LYS A 219 -59.91 -8.69 -1.73
N TYR A 220 -58.76 -8.37 -1.15
CA TYR A 220 -57.56 -9.21 -1.26
C TYR A 220 -56.96 -9.63 0.08
N ILE A 221 -57.38 -9.04 1.20
CA ILE A 221 -56.75 -9.29 2.52
C ILE A 221 -57.79 -9.73 3.55
N CYS A 222 -58.83 -8.93 3.78
CA CYS A 222 -59.82 -9.17 4.82
C CYS A 222 -61.22 -8.66 4.40
N ASN A 223 -62.10 -9.57 3.99
CA ASN A 223 -63.42 -9.23 3.43
C ASN A 223 -64.31 -8.42 4.39
N ASN A 224 -64.14 -8.60 5.71
CA ASN A 224 -64.94 -7.94 6.74
C ASN A 224 -64.29 -6.66 7.32
N TYR A 225 -63.29 -6.08 6.64
CA TYR A 225 -62.60 -4.88 7.11
C TYR A 225 -63.55 -3.67 7.13
N PHE A 226 -63.69 -3.01 8.28
CA PHE A 226 -64.63 -1.91 8.49
C PHE A 226 -64.10 -0.57 7.97
#